data_AF-A0A944KQM9-F1
#
_entry.id   AF-A0A944KQM9-F1
#
_cell.length_a   1.000
_cell.length_b   1.000
_cell.length_c   1.000
_cell.angle_alpha   90.00
_cell.angle_beta   90.00
_cell.angle_gamma   90.00
#
_symmetry.space_group_name_H-M   'P 1'
#
loop_
_entity.id
_entity.type
_entity.pdbx_description
1 polymer ?
#
loop_
_entity_poly.entity_id
_entity_poly.type
_entity_poly.pdbx_seq_one_letter_code
_entity_poly.pdbx_strand_id
1 'polypeptide(L)'
;MIKIRRHEFPTGALPQVLKVLERRLNGELEDLKENAEWFSMALSSATTALDRRCSGDPKADKLETWVACVTAMQIGHALFVSARATSPTVTCQVGHDEHVFRSGAGPWAHAGNWLTAFWLSCVCRDRQRTDDLCQVPVSLLREAGGFDEYIYSWAEALQAYWLKQPELGDKLLAAVDGTDPEVLRPASRSAVLNLMYPPMNLLTQVVRGDQDRFTTELAKTVEWHKDYWTRDEELERDSDGLIALGPLAVACLALDSGFTVEVESEYLPKYLLDGGWVGEFPTSSTRCPSTVQPTNRTRMTPGAPPTTPDEAIAIVRARYAQPKLPDGTPAELRVHEFDIGYLVYAAFPPRTDAAGRPEPAPPGGAKILVSKETGETVTVPNYPPEQAIALYRKNLEHNA
;
A
#
# COMPACT_ATOMS: atom_id res chain seq x y z
N MET A 1 -7.89 -23.92 -3.13
CA MET A 1 -7.75 -22.75 -2.24
C MET A 1 -7.39 -23.21 -0.82
N ILE A 2 -6.16 -22.92 -0.41
CA ILE A 2 -5.57 -23.23 0.89
C ILE A 2 -5.88 -22.05 1.84
N LYS A 3 -6.33 -22.32 3.08
CA LYS A 3 -6.68 -21.27 4.05
C LYS A 3 -5.78 -21.34 5.27
N ILE A 4 -5.08 -20.26 5.59
CA ILE A 4 -4.21 -20.16 6.76
C ILE A 4 -4.65 -18.93 7.55
N ARG A 5 -5.09 -19.13 8.80
CA ARG A 5 -5.54 -18.02 9.67
C ARG A 5 -4.37 -17.37 10.37
N ARG A 6 -4.43 -16.03 10.46
CA ARG A 6 -3.49 -15.27 11.29
C ARG A 6 -3.70 -15.60 12.77
N HIS A 7 -2.65 -15.42 13.57
CA HIS A 7 -2.77 -15.49 15.02
C HIS A 7 -3.70 -14.37 15.54
N GLU A 8 -4.34 -14.64 16.66
CA GLU A 8 -5.17 -13.65 17.34
C GLU A 8 -4.30 -12.48 17.79
N PHE A 9 -4.83 -11.26 17.68
CA PHE A 9 -4.08 -10.07 18.06
C PHE A 9 -4.97 -9.06 18.79
N PRO A 10 -4.53 -8.46 19.90
CA PRO A 10 -5.40 -7.59 20.69
C PRO A 10 -5.87 -6.32 19.95
N THR A 11 -7.19 -6.18 19.79
CA THR A 11 -7.84 -5.04 19.14
C THR A 11 -8.66 -4.14 20.08
N GLY A 12 -8.79 -4.49 21.37
CA GLY A 12 -9.69 -3.81 22.30
C GLY A 12 -9.44 -2.30 22.49
N ALA A 13 -8.21 -1.83 22.29
CA ALA A 13 -7.83 -0.41 22.34
C ALA A 13 -7.41 0.16 20.97
N LEU A 14 -7.78 -0.50 19.88
CA LEU A 14 -7.31 -0.16 18.54
C LEU A 14 -7.60 1.31 18.15
N PRO A 15 -8.79 1.89 18.38
CA PRO A 15 -9.04 3.29 18.05
C PRO A 15 -8.10 4.26 18.78
N GLN A 16 -7.77 3.99 20.05
CA GLN A 16 -6.85 4.81 20.84
C GLN A 16 -5.41 4.66 20.34
N VAL A 17 -4.99 3.43 20.02
CA VAL A 17 -3.66 3.14 19.45
C VAL A 17 -3.48 3.86 18.11
N LEU A 18 -4.45 3.76 17.20
CA LEU A 18 -4.39 4.42 15.89
C LEU A 18 -4.31 5.94 16.03
N LYS A 19 -5.04 6.54 16.97
CA LYS A 19 -4.98 7.98 17.25
C LYS A 19 -3.59 8.42 17.77
N VAL A 20 -2.94 7.59 18.57
CA VAL A 20 -1.57 7.86 19.05
C VAL A 20 -0.57 7.76 17.91
N LEU A 21 -0.67 6.73 17.08
CA LEU A 21 0.20 6.53 15.91
C LEU A 21 0.04 7.66 14.89
N GLU A 22 -1.20 8.09 14.61
CA GLU A 22 -1.47 9.21 13.71
C GLU A 22 -0.84 10.51 14.23
N ARG A 23 -1.00 10.82 15.52
CA ARG A 23 -0.37 12.00 16.12
C ARG A 23 1.16 11.93 16.05
N ARG A 24 1.72 10.77 16.35
CA ARG A 24 3.17 10.52 16.29
C ARG A 24 3.70 10.74 14.89
N LEU A 25 3.07 10.10 13.90
CA LEU A 25 3.45 10.22 12.49
C LEU A 25 3.37 11.67 12.01
N ASN A 26 2.31 12.40 12.37
CA ASN A 26 2.20 13.82 12.03
C ASN A 26 3.32 14.66 12.65
N GLY A 27 3.75 14.36 13.88
CA GLY A 27 4.91 15.00 14.49
C GLY A 27 6.19 14.72 13.73
N GLU A 28 6.44 13.43 13.42
CA GLU A 28 7.62 13.00 12.66
C GLU A 28 7.66 13.62 11.25
N LEU A 29 6.52 13.81 10.59
CA LEU A 29 6.43 14.53 9.31
C LEU A 29 6.79 16.02 9.41
N GLU A 30 6.52 16.67 10.55
CA GLU A 30 6.97 18.03 10.81
C GLU A 30 8.48 18.06 11.10
N ASP A 31 8.98 17.12 11.90
CA ASP A 31 10.41 16.99 12.22
C ASP A 31 11.26 16.75 10.97
N LEU A 32 10.75 15.98 10.00
CA LEU A 32 11.37 15.75 8.70
C LEU A 32 11.60 17.01 7.86
N LYS A 33 10.87 18.10 8.12
CA LYS A 33 11.08 19.39 7.45
C LYS A 33 12.37 20.06 7.90
N GLU A 34 12.88 19.69 9.08
CA GLU A 34 14.07 20.27 9.70
C GLU A 34 15.22 19.27 9.85
N ASN A 35 14.95 17.96 9.93
CA ASN A 35 15.97 16.93 10.09
C ASN A 35 15.62 15.59 9.42
N ALA A 36 16.50 15.13 8.51
CA ALA A 36 16.32 13.88 7.77
C ALA A 36 16.50 12.61 8.63
N GLU A 37 16.99 12.70 9.87
CA GLU A 37 17.19 11.53 10.74
C GLU A 37 15.89 10.82 11.11
N TRP A 38 14.77 11.54 11.07
CA TRP A 38 13.46 11.03 11.43
C TRP A 38 12.87 10.10 10.37
N PHE A 39 13.49 9.97 9.18
CA PHE A 39 12.91 9.18 8.09
C PHE A 39 12.73 7.70 8.46
N SER A 40 13.72 7.09 9.10
CA SER A 40 13.61 5.69 9.52
C SER A 40 12.49 5.50 10.56
N MET A 41 12.33 6.47 11.47
CA MET A 41 11.29 6.41 12.50
C MET A 41 9.90 6.65 11.89
N ALA A 42 9.76 7.63 10.99
CA ALA A 42 8.52 7.92 10.28
C ALA A 42 8.05 6.71 9.45
N LEU A 43 8.96 6.03 8.76
CA LEU A 43 8.65 4.80 8.02
C LEU A 43 8.19 3.67 8.95
N SER A 44 8.88 3.48 10.09
CA SER A 44 8.49 2.51 11.11
C SER A 44 7.12 2.82 11.73
N SER A 45 6.84 4.08 12.06
CA SER A 45 5.52 4.50 12.56
C SER A 45 4.41 4.31 11.52
N ALA A 46 4.68 4.60 10.24
CA ALA A 46 3.70 4.43 9.17
C ALA A 46 3.38 2.96 8.87
N THR A 47 4.40 2.09 8.87
CA THR A 47 4.22 0.63 8.73
C THR A 47 3.49 0.04 9.94
N THR A 48 3.87 0.44 11.16
CA THR A 48 3.11 0.08 12.38
C THR A 48 1.64 0.51 12.27
N ALA A 49 1.36 1.70 11.74
CA ALA A 49 -0.02 2.15 11.54
C ALA A 49 -0.79 1.27 10.56
N LEU A 50 -0.15 0.83 9.47
CA LEU A 50 -0.72 -0.14 8.52
C LEU A 50 -1.01 -1.49 9.22
N ASP A 51 -0.02 -2.06 9.90
CA ASP A 51 -0.15 -3.34 10.58
C ASP A 51 -1.27 -3.31 11.63
N ARG A 52 -1.29 -2.26 12.47
CA ARG A 52 -2.36 -2.05 13.45
C ARG A 52 -3.72 -1.92 12.79
N ARG A 53 -3.85 -1.27 11.63
CA ARG A 53 -5.13 -1.24 10.90
C ARG A 53 -5.54 -2.64 10.42
N CYS A 54 -4.61 -3.42 9.88
CA CYS A 54 -4.88 -4.81 9.50
C CYS A 54 -5.27 -5.72 10.67
N SER A 55 -4.95 -5.35 11.92
CA SER A 55 -5.49 -6.07 13.09
C SER A 55 -7.02 -5.95 13.22
N GLY A 56 -7.62 -4.80 12.90
CA GLY A 56 -9.08 -4.55 12.93
C GLY A 56 -9.76 -4.51 11.55
N ASP A 57 -8.99 -4.79 10.51
CA ASP A 57 -9.39 -4.90 9.12
C ASP A 57 -8.49 -5.96 8.42
N PRO A 58 -8.67 -7.25 8.74
CA PRO A 58 -7.75 -8.31 8.32
C PRO A 58 -7.75 -8.57 6.81
N LYS A 59 -8.75 -8.06 6.07
CA LYS A 59 -8.80 -8.15 4.61
C LYS A 59 -8.30 -6.87 3.92
N ALA A 60 -8.07 -5.80 4.68
CA ALA A 60 -7.79 -4.46 4.19
C ALA A 60 -8.91 -3.88 3.30
N ASP A 61 -10.17 -4.16 3.64
CA ASP A 61 -11.34 -3.73 2.86
C ASP A 61 -11.86 -2.33 3.24
N LYS A 62 -11.17 -1.63 4.16
CA LYS A 62 -11.43 -0.25 4.52
C LYS A 62 -10.44 0.72 3.88
N LEU A 63 -10.95 1.89 3.47
CA LEU A 63 -10.16 2.94 2.82
C LEU A 63 -9.00 3.41 3.71
N GLU A 64 -9.22 3.50 5.02
CA GLU A 64 -8.21 4.00 5.94
C GLU A 64 -7.01 3.04 6.03
N THR A 65 -7.23 1.74 5.84
CA THR A 65 -6.17 0.72 5.75
C THR A 65 -5.36 0.91 4.48
N TRP A 66 -6.02 1.13 3.35
CA TRP A 66 -5.36 1.48 2.09
C TRP A 66 -4.55 2.79 2.19
N VAL A 67 -5.13 3.84 2.76
CA VAL A 67 -4.44 5.13 2.97
C VAL A 67 -3.20 4.95 3.83
N ALA A 68 -3.23 4.12 4.87
CA ALA A 68 -2.04 3.81 5.65
C ALA A 68 -0.95 3.11 4.82
N CYS A 69 -1.34 2.17 3.96
CA CYS A 69 -0.40 1.51 3.02
C CYS A 69 0.25 2.52 2.07
N VAL A 70 -0.55 3.40 1.47
CA VAL A 70 -0.05 4.46 0.56
C VAL A 70 0.85 5.45 1.30
N THR A 71 0.49 5.87 2.51
CA THR A 71 1.31 6.79 3.32
C THR A 71 2.66 6.15 3.66
N ALA A 72 2.68 4.88 4.08
CA ALA A 72 3.93 4.16 4.35
C ALA A 72 4.79 4.04 3.09
N MET A 73 4.18 3.70 1.95
CA MET A 73 4.84 3.63 0.64
C MET A 73 5.48 4.99 0.26
N GLN A 74 4.73 6.08 0.43
CA GLN A 74 5.17 7.43 0.09
C GLN A 74 6.32 7.92 0.97
N ILE A 75 6.26 7.67 2.28
CA ILE A 75 7.36 8.01 3.22
C ILE A 75 8.60 7.17 2.91
N GLY A 76 8.43 5.88 2.63
CA GLY A 76 9.52 4.99 2.22
C GLY A 76 10.22 5.49 0.95
N HIS A 77 9.45 5.90 -0.07
CA HIS A 77 10.02 6.51 -1.28
C HIS A 77 10.70 7.86 -0.99
N ALA A 78 10.08 8.72 -0.17
CA ALA A 78 10.64 10.02 0.20
C ALA A 78 11.99 9.91 0.91
N LEU A 79 12.20 8.87 1.73
CA LEU A 79 13.50 8.56 2.35
C LEU A 79 14.59 8.41 1.28
N PHE A 80 14.35 7.61 0.25
CA PHE A 80 15.35 7.37 -0.81
C PHE A 80 15.51 8.55 -1.77
N VAL A 81 14.47 9.35 -1.97
CA VAL A 81 14.57 10.64 -2.67
C VAL A 81 15.46 11.61 -1.87
N SER A 82 15.26 11.73 -0.56
CA SER A 82 16.08 12.55 0.33
C SER A 82 17.54 12.07 0.40
N ALA A 83 17.77 10.76 0.43
CA ALA A 83 19.10 10.17 0.49
C ALA A 83 19.94 10.41 -0.79
N ARG A 84 19.28 10.53 -1.94
CA ARG A 84 19.93 10.75 -3.25
C ARG A 84 19.97 12.21 -3.69
N ALA A 85 19.33 13.10 -2.93
CA ALA A 85 19.20 14.50 -3.30
C ALA A 85 20.53 15.26 -3.18
N THR A 86 20.76 16.14 -4.15
CA THR A 86 21.88 17.09 -4.16
C THR A 86 21.47 18.50 -3.71
N SER A 87 20.16 18.78 -3.70
CA SER A 87 19.57 19.97 -3.10
C SER A 87 19.51 19.84 -1.57
N PRO A 88 19.37 20.95 -0.82
CA PRO A 88 19.22 20.90 0.63
C PRO A 88 17.84 20.37 1.08
N THR A 89 16.85 20.40 0.19
CA THR A 89 15.49 19.92 0.44
C THR A 89 14.96 19.13 -0.76
N VAL A 90 13.97 18.29 -0.48
CA VAL A 90 13.20 17.54 -1.49
C VAL A 90 11.72 17.78 -1.29
N THR A 91 10.98 17.83 -2.39
CA THR A 91 9.53 17.93 -2.38
C THR A 91 8.95 16.53 -2.60
N CYS A 92 8.12 16.06 -1.68
CA CYS A 92 7.56 14.71 -1.69
C CYS A 92 6.07 14.74 -1.33
N GLN A 93 5.27 13.94 -2.02
CA GLN A 93 3.87 13.72 -1.69
C GLN A 93 3.77 12.73 -0.53
N VAL A 94 3.07 13.09 0.54
CA VAL A 94 2.68 12.18 1.64
C VAL A 94 1.20 12.42 1.96
N GLY A 95 0.40 11.36 1.90
CA GLY A 95 -1.05 11.48 1.89
C GLY A 95 -1.53 12.35 0.72
N HIS A 96 -2.40 13.32 1.01
CA HIS A 96 -2.93 14.28 0.04
C HIS A 96 -2.10 15.56 -0.08
N ASP A 97 -1.11 15.74 0.80
CA ASP A 97 -0.33 16.97 0.88
C ASP A 97 1.06 16.81 0.25
N GLU A 98 1.56 17.92 -0.28
CA GLU A 98 2.94 18.07 -0.70
C GLU A 98 3.77 18.60 0.47
N HIS A 99 4.86 17.90 0.78
CA HIS A 99 5.76 18.24 1.86
C HIS A 99 7.15 18.58 1.32
N VAL A 100 7.81 19.55 1.96
CA VAL A 100 9.22 19.86 1.72
C VAL A 100 10.03 19.33 2.89
N PHE A 101 10.83 18.29 2.64
CA PHE A 101 11.66 17.63 3.65
C PHE A 101 13.13 17.99 3.47
N ARG A 102 13.94 17.84 4.53
CA ARG A 102 15.39 17.95 4.42
C ARG A 102 15.97 16.78 3.64
N SER A 103 16.95 17.09 2.82
CA SER A 103 17.82 16.10 2.18
C SER A 103 18.87 15.57 3.15
N GLY A 104 19.53 14.47 2.78
CA GLY A 104 20.60 13.88 3.59
C GLY A 104 20.18 12.66 4.42
N ALA A 105 19.13 11.95 4.01
CA ALA A 105 18.70 10.71 4.66
C ALA A 105 19.65 9.50 4.43
N GLY A 106 20.82 9.71 3.80
CA GLY A 106 21.78 8.65 3.44
C GLY A 106 22.12 7.66 4.56
N PRO A 107 22.44 8.12 5.80
CA PRO A 107 22.73 7.22 6.92
C PRO A 107 21.58 6.27 7.31
N TRP A 108 20.34 6.58 6.93
CA TRP A 108 19.14 5.77 7.22
C TRP A 108 18.60 5.03 5.99
N ALA A 109 19.25 5.20 4.83
CA ALA A 109 18.91 4.54 3.58
C ALA A 109 19.51 3.13 3.47
N HIS A 110 19.45 2.36 4.56
CA HIS A 110 19.97 1.00 4.60
C HIS A 110 19.04 -0.02 3.92
N ALA A 111 19.55 -1.22 3.67
CA ALA A 111 18.86 -2.26 2.90
C ALA A 111 17.49 -2.67 3.47
N GLY A 112 17.33 -2.75 4.79
CA GLY A 112 16.02 -3.01 5.42
C GLY A 112 14.94 -2.00 5.02
N ASN A 113 15.24 -0.70 5.12
CA ASN A 113 14.30 0.36 4.72
C ASN A 113 14.01 0.32 3.21
N TRP A 114 15.01 -0.04 2.40
CA TRP A 114 14.85 -0.18 0.96
C TRP A 114 13.89 -1.32 0.61
N LEU A 115 14.06 -2.49 1.24
CA LEU A 115 13.15 -3.62 1.06
C LEU A 115 11.73 -3.25 1.45
N THR A 116 11.53 -2.64 2.61
CA THR A 116 10.20 -2.16 3.05
C THR A 116 9.58 -1.20 2.04
N ALA A 117 10.33 -0.19 1.56
CA ALA A 117 9.84 0.76 0.58
C ALA A 117 9.48 0.09 -0.76
N PHE A 118 10.32 -0.84 -1.22
CA PHE A 118 10.09 -1.62 -2.45
C PHE A 118 8.86 -2.53 -2.32
N TRP A 119 8.69 -3.23 -1.20
CA TRP A 119 7.51 -4.06 -0.98
C TRP A 119 6.22 -3.25 -0.97
N LEU A 120 6.22 -2.11 -0.27
CA LEU A 120 5.08 -1.21 -0.23
C LEU A 120 4.77 -0.63 -1.63
N SER A 121 5.78 -0.32 -2.45
CA SER A 121 5.55 0.15 -3.82
C SER A 121 4.95 -0.94 -4.73
N CYS A 122 5.37 -2.20 -4.58
CA CYS A 122 4.76 -3.34 -5.26
C CYS A 122 3.31 -3.57 -4.81
N VAL A 123 3.04 -3.55 -3.51
CA VAL A 123 1.67 -3.69 -2.96
C VAL A 123 0.77 -2.55 -3.42
N CYS A 124 1.28 -1.33 -3.53
CA CYS A 124 0.50 -0.21 -4.08
C CYS A 124 0.40 -0.19 -5.61
N ARG A 125 1.12 -1.08 -6.33
CA ARG A 125 1.34 -1.03 -7.79
C ARG A 125 1.78 0.34 -8.30
N ASP A 126 2.55 1.07 -7.49
CA ASP A 126 3.08 2.37 -7.91
C ASP A 126 4.34 2.16 -8.75
N ARG A 127 4.12 2.03 -10.06
CA ARG A 127 5.18 1.67 -11.00
C ARG A 127 6.30 2.72 -11.04
N GLN A 128 5.96 4.01 -10.99
CA GLN A 128 6.95 5.09 -11.03
C GLN A 128 7.86 5.05 -9.81
N ARG A 129 7.29 4.89 -8.61
CA ARG A 129 8.10 4.84 -7.39
C ARG A 129 8.91 3.56 -7.30
N THR A 130 8.39 2.45 -7.82
CA THR A 130 9.16 1.20 -7.94
C THR A 130 10.34 1.36 -8.91
N ASP A 131 10.12 2.01 -10.06
CA ASP A 131 11.19 2.37 -11.01
C ASP A 131 12.26 3.23 -10.32
N ASP A 132 11.86 4.29 -9.60
CA ASP A 132 12.78 5.18 -8.87
C ASP A 132 13.60 4.45 -7.80
N LEU A 133 12.96 3.57 -7.01
CA LEU A 133 13.60 2.75 -5.98
C LEU A 133 14.61 1.78 -6.60
N CYS A 134 14.32 1.25 -7.79
CA CYS A 134 15.26 0.40 -8.53
C CYS A 134 16.46 1.17 -9.09
N GLN A 135 16.44 2.50 -9.11
CA GLN A 135 17.59 3.34 -9.45
C GLN A 135 18.46 3.72 -8.24
N VAL A 136 18.12 3.26 -7.03
CA VAL A 136 18.96 3.49 -5.84
C VAL A 136 20.20 2.60 -5.93
N PRO A 137 21.44 3.16 -5.90
CA PRO A 137 22.64 2.34 -5.93
C PRO A 137 22.74 1.45 -4.70
N VAL A 138 22.99 0.16 -4.87
CA VAL A 138 23.17 -0.77 -3.74
C VAL A 138 24.40 -0.41 -2.90
N SER A 139 25.38 0.29 -3.47
CA SER A 139 26.51 0.86 -2.72
C SER A 139 26.05 1.86 -1.64
N LEU A 140 25.01 2.65 -1.90
CA LEU A 140 24.44 3.57 -0.93
C LEU A 140 23.76 2.82 0.23
N LEU A 141 23.05 1.71 -0.07
CA LEU A 141 22.47 0.84 0.95
C LEU A 141 23.56 0.19 1.83
N ARG A 142 24.68 -0.14 1.20
CA ARG A 142 25.84 -0.78 1.84
C ARG A 142 26.63 0.19 2.72
N GLU A 143 26.76 1.45 2.30
CA GLU A 143 27.39 2.52 3.09
C GLU A 143 26.62 2.80 4.39
N ALA A 144 25.27 2.76 4.36
CA ALA A 144 24.45 2.85 5.56
C ALA A 144 24.63 1.64 6.51
N GLY A 145 25.07 0.49 5.97
CA GLY A 145 25.57 -0.65 6.72
C GLY A 145 24.54 -1.42 7.55
N GLY A 146 25.03 -2.35 8.38
CA GLY A 146 24.24 -3.06 9.41
C GLY A 146 23.64 -4.41 9.01
N PHE A 147 23.96 -4.94 7.82
CA PHE A 147 23.35 -6.17 7.31
C PHE A 147 24.38 -7.13 6.70
N ASP A 148 24.01 -8.41 6.67
CA ASP A 148 24.70 -9.48 5.96
C ASP A 148 24.70 -9.28 4.43
N GLU A 149 25.70 -9.83 3.75
CA GLU A 149 25.87 -9.69 2.28
C GLU A 149 24.65 -10.11 1.46
N TYR A 150 23.93 -11.15 1.91
CA TYR A 150 22.76 -11.67 1.19
C TYR A 150 21.70 -10.61 0.94
N ILE A 151 21.55 -9.62 1.84
CA ILE A 151 20.50 -8.60 1.70
C ILE A 151 20.79 -7.68 0.52
N TYR A 152 22.06 -7.42 0.24
CA TYR A 152 22.48 -6.57 -0.88
C TYR A 152 22.32 -7.32 -2.19
N SER A 153 22.71 -8.60 -2.23
CA SER A 153 22.41 -9.47 -3.38
C SER A 153 20.90 -9.60 -3.61
N TRP A 154 20.10 -9.61 -2.54
CA TRP A 154 18.66 -9.65 -2.64
C TRP A 154 18.08 -8.36 -3.23
N ALA A 155 18.56 -7.20 -2.79
CA ALA A 155 18.19 -5.92 -3.39
C ALA A 155 18.56 -5.88 -4.88
N GLU A 156 19.77 -6.31 -5.25
CA GLU A 156 20.20 -6.41 -6.65
C GLU A 156 19.31 -7.37 -7.47
N ALA A 157 18.91 -8.50 -6.90
CA ALA A 157 18.02 -9.45 -7.57
C ALA A 157 16.63 -8.85 -7.83
N LEU A 158 16.07 -8.10 -6.88
CA LEU A 158 14.79 -7.42 -7.04
C LEU A 158 14.86 -6.29 -8.07
N GLN A 159 15.95 -5.50 -8.05
CA GLN A 159 16.22 -4.51 -9.08
C GLN A 159 16.33 -5.15 -10.46
N ALA A 160 17.10 -6.23 -10.57
CA ALA A 160 17.29 -6.97 -11.83
C ALA A 160 15.97 -7.59 -12.32
N TYR A 161 15.13 -8.12 -11.43
CA TYR A 161 13.81 -8.64 -11.77
C TYR A 161 12.92 -7.54 -12.36
N TRP A 162 12.79 -6.44 -11.64
CA TRP A 162 11.91 -5.34 -12.01
C TRP A 162 12.35 -4.65 -13.32
N LEU A 163 13.66 -4.39 -13.45
CA LEU A 163 14.26 -3.77 -14.62
C LEU A 163 14.55 -4.76 -15.76
N LYS A 164 14.21 -6.05 -15.58
CA LYS A 164 14.43 -7.13 -16.55
C LYS A 164 15.88 -7.26 -17.01
N GLN A 165 16.82 -7.17 -16.06
CA GLN A 165 18.24 -7.29 -16.32
C GLN A 165 18.69 -8.76 -16.41
N PRO A 166 19.69 -9.08 -17.26
CA PRO A 166 20.14 -10.46 -17.48
C PRO A 166 20.80 -11.09 -16.25
N GLU A 167 21.33 -10.30 -15.32
CA GLU A 167 22.03 -10.76 -14.11
C GLU A 167 21.08 -11.28 -13.02
N LEU A 168 19.75 -11.24 -13.23
CA LEU A 168 18.74 -11.67 -12.26
C LEU A 168 19.04 -13.05 -11.66
N GLY A 169 19.36 -14.04 -12.50
CA GLY A 169 19.61 -15.41 -12.06
C GLY A 169 20.78 -15.50 -11.08
N ASP A 170 21.90 -14.85 -11.43
CA ASP A 170 23.12 -14.85 -10.62
C ASP A 170 22.92 -14.12 -9.28
N LYS A 171 22.22 -12.97 -9.31
CA LYS A 171 21.92 -12.20 -8.09
C LYS A 171 20.96 -12.92 -7.16
N LEU A 172 19.92 -13.55 -7.72
CA LEU A 172 18.95 -14.33 -6.95
C LEU A 172 19.60 -15.55 -6.30
N LEU A 173 20.47 -16.26 -7.03
CA LEU A 173 21.22 -17.39 -6.49
C LEU A 173 22.14 -16.93 -5.36
N ALA A 174 22.90 -15.85 -5.54
CA ALA A 174 23.78 -15.30 -4.51
C ALA A 174 23.00 -14.89 -3.25
N ALA A 175 21.81 -14.31 -3.40
CA ALA A 175 20.93 -13.98 -2.28
C ALA A 175 20.47 -15.24 -1.52
N VAL A 176 20.03 -16.28 -2.25
CA VAL A 176 19.59 -17.55 -1.66
C VAL A 176 20.74 -18.24 -0.93
N ASP A 177 21.90 -18.41 -1.57
CA ASP A 177 23.07 -19.06 -0.97
C ASP A 177 23.57 -18.29 0.26
N GLY A 178 23.48 -16.95 0.23
CA GLY A 178 23.85 -16.10 1.36
C GLY A 178 22.93 -16.23 2.59
N THR A 179 21.78 -16.92 2.48
CA THR A 179 20.91 -17.22 3.63
C THR A 179 21.32 -18.47 4.41
N ASP A 180 22.41 -19.16 4.02
CA ASP A 180 22.93 -20.31 4.74
C ASP A 180 23.20 -19.96 6.22
N PRO A 181 22.58 -20.67 7.19
CA PRO A 181 22.74 -20.39 8.62
C PRO A 181 24.19 -20.41 9.14
N GLU A 182 25.10 -21.08 8.45
CA GLU A 182 26.52 -21.16 8.83
C GLU A 182 27.29 -19.87 8.50
N VAL A 183 26.85 -19.10 7.51
CA VAL A 183 27.56 -17.88 7.05
C VAL A 183 27.02 -16.60 7.67
N LEU A 184 25.83 -16.62 8.28
CA LEU A 184 25.15 -15.44 8.83
C LEU A 184 25.90 -14.78 10.01
N ARG A 185 26.17 -13.48 9.86
CA ARG A 185 26.79 -12.52 10.79
C ARG A 185 26.32 -11.08 10.40
N PRO A 186 25.42 -10.37 11.12
CA PRO A 186 24.93 -10.61 12.47
C PRO A 186 23.50 -11.18 12.56
N ALA A 187 22.84 -11.47 11.43
CA ALA A 187 21.40 -11.77 11.43
C ALA A 187 21.01 -13.00 12.27
N SER A 188 19.81 -12.95 12.83
CA SER A 188 19.18 -14.09 13.51
C SER A 188 18.85 -15.19 12.50
N ARG A 189 19.46 -16.37 12.66
CA ARG A 189 19.21 -17.55 11.81
C ARG A 189 17.71 -17.86 11.67
N SER A 190 16.98 -17.84 12.79
CA SER A 190 15.55 -18.12 12.79
C SER A 190 14.77 -17.05 12.00
N ALA A 191 15.13 -15.77 12.13
CA ALA A 191 14.48 -14.71 11.36
C ALA A 191 14.80 -14.82 9.86
N VAL A 192 16.06 -15.08 9.50
CA VAL A 192 16.45 -15.23 8.09
C VAL A 192 15.72 -16.40 7.44
N LEU A 193 15.71 -17.57 8.07
CA LEU A 193 15.08 -18.77 7.51
C LEU A 193 13.55 -18.64 7.38
N ASN A 194 12.88 -18.04 8.37
CA ASN A 194 11.41 -17.97 8.37
C ASN A 194 10.84 -16.73 7.68
N LEU A 195 11.60 -15.64 7.57
CA LEU A 195 11.08 -14.36 7.05
C LEU A 195 11.81 -13.87 5.79
N MET A 196 13.13 -14.02 5.71
CA MET A 196 13.93 -13.41 4.62
C MET A 196 14.15 -14.33 3.42
N TYR A 197 14.43 -15.62 3.67
CA TYR A 197 14.56 -16.64 2.63
C TYR A 197 13.26 -16.87 1.83
N PRO A 198 12.06 -16.95 2.45
CA PRO A 198 10.88 -17.39 1.72
C PRO A 198 10.48 -16.49 0.53
N PRO A 199 10.53 -15.15 0.60
CA PRO A 199 10.33 -14.29 -0.56
C PRO A 199 11.27 -14.56 -1.74
N MET A 200 12.54 -14.95 -1.47
CA MET A 200 13.51 -15.30 -2.52
C MET A 200 13.12 -16.60 -3.22
N ASN A 201 12.69 -17.59 -2.43
CA ASN A 201 12.18 -18.86 -2.94
C ASN A 201 10.89 -18.66 -3.77
N LEU A 202 9.98 -17.78 -3.33
CA LEU A 202 8.79 -17.42 -4.09
C LEU A 202 9.14 -16.75 -5.43
N LEU A 203 10.05 -15.77 -5.43
CA LEU A 203 10.48 -15.10 -6.66
C LEU A 203 11.15 -16.09 -7.63
N THR A 204 11.90 -17.07 -7.12
CA THR A 204 12.46 -18.16 -7.93
C THR A 204 11.38 -18.91 -8.70
N GLN A 205 10.23 -19.19 -8.08
CA GLN A 205 9.13 -19.90 -8.75
C GLN A 205 8.42 -19.01 -9.78
N VAL A 206 8.27 -17.72 -9.48
CA VAL A 206 7.75 -16.74 -10.44
C VAL A 206 8.63 -16.68 -11.69
N VAL A 207 9.95 -16.56 -11.52
CA VAL A 207 10.92 -16.53 -12.63
C VAL A 207 10.91 -17.82 -13.44
N ARG A 208 10.69 -18.97 -12.80
CA ARG A 208 10.58 -20.27 -13.48
C ARG A 208 9.24 -20.52 -14.16
N GLY A 209 8.22 -19.70 -13.89
CA GLY A 209 6.86 -19.95 -14.38
C GLY A 209 6.18 -21.15 -13.70
N ASP A 210 6.64 -21.57 -12.52
CA ASP A 210 6.16 -22.79 -11.85
C ASP A 210 5.00 -22.48 -10.89
N GLN A 211 3.78 -22.49 -11.43
CA GLN A 211 2.53 -22.19 -10.71
C GLN A 211 2.26 -23.14 -9.53
N ASP A 212 2.44 -24.44 -9.73
CA ASP A 212 2.16 -25.45 -8.71
C ASP A 212 3.15 -25.34 -7.54
N ARG A 213 4.43 -25.12 -7.87
CA ARG A 213 5.46 -24.89 -6.87
C ARG A 213 5.26 -23.57 -6.16
N PHE A 214 4.94 -22.49 -6.87
CA PHE A 214 4.62 -21.19 -6.27
C PHE A 214 3.49 -21.31 -5.24
N THR A 215 2.39 -21.99 -5.59
CA THR A 215 1.25 -22.19 -4.70
C THR A 215 1.65 -22.95 -3.43
N THR A 216 2.43 -24.03 -3.59
CA THR A 216 2.91 -24.85 -2.48
C THR A 216 3.85 -24.07 -1.56
N GLU A 217 4.80 -23.32 -2.13
CA GLU A 217 5.78 -22.56 -1.37
C GLU A 217 5.18 -21.31 -0.71
N LEU A 218 4.15 -20.70 -1.31
CA LEU A 218 3.41 -19.59 -0.68
C LEU A 218 2.66 -20.06 0.56
N ALA A 219 2.01 -21.23 0.51
CA ALA A 219 1.35 -21.79 1.68
C ALA A 219 2.34 -22.02 2.83
N LYS A 220 3.49 -22.66 2.55
CA LYS A 220 4.55 -22.86 3.55
C LYS A 220 5.11 -21.56 4.08
N THR A 221 5.32 -20.57 3.21
CA THR A 221 5.83 -19.25 3.60
C THR A 221 4.92 -18.57 4.62
N VAL A 222 3.60 -18.65 4.42
CA VAL A 222 2.62 -18.09 5.36
C VAL A 222 2.60 -18.87 6.68
N GLU A 223 2.78 -20.19 6.65
CA GLU A 223 2.93 -21.01 7.86
C GLU A 223 4.21 -20.66 8.63
N TRP A 224 5.37 -20.53 7.96
CA TRP A 224 6.62 -20.13 8.61
C TRP A 224 6.59 -18.72 9.18
N HIS A 225 5.94 -17.78 8.50
CA HIS A 225 5.69 -16.45 9.04
C HIS A 225 4.88 -16.57 10.34
N LYS A 226 3.79 -17.36 10.33
CA LYS A 226 3.01 -17.61 11.55
C LYS A 226 3.86 -18.22 12.66
N ASP A 227 4.56 -19.30 12.38
CA ASP A 227 5.38 -20.02 13.35
C ASP A 227 6.44 -19.13 13.98
N TYR A 228 7.08 -18.25 13.19
CA TYR A 228 8.05 -17.29 13.71
C TYR A 228 7.41 -16.30 14.69
N TRP A 229 6.30 -15.67 14.31
CA TRP A 229 5.66 -14.65 15.13
C TRP A 229 4.92 -15.23 16.34
N THR A 230 4.54 -16.51 16.32
CA THR A 230 3.87 -17.15 17.48
C THR A 230 4.81 -18.01 18.33
N ARG A 231 6.12 -17.95 18.13
CA ARG A 231 7.06 -18.82 18.86
C ARG A 231 7.21 -18.46 20.34
N ASP A 232 6.91 -17.20 20.69
CA ASP A 232 6.94 -16.68 22.05
C ASP A 232 5.95 -15.52 22.22
N GLU A 233 5.62 -15.21 23.48
CA GLU A 233 4.60 -14.21 23.83
C GLU A 233 4.98 -12.76 23.47
N GLU A 234 6.26 -12.48 23.29
CA GLU A 234 6.73 -11.13 22.92
C GLU A 234 6.46 -10.89 21.44
N LEU A 235 6.90 -11.83 20.58
CA LEU A 235 6.67 -11.76 19.14
C LEU A 235 5.18 -11.88 18.77
N GLU A 236 4.40 -12.67 19.52
CA GLU A 236 2.96 -12.81 19.24
C GLU A 236 2.21 -11.49 19.46
N ARG A 237 2.77 -10.59 20.26
CA ARG A 237 2.21 -9.25 20.54
C ARG A 237 2.84 -8.16 19.69
N ASP A 238 3.78 -8.50 18.81
CA ASP A 238 4.40 -7.56 17.89
C ASP A 238 3.53 -7.36 16.64
N SER A 239 3.24 -6.09 16.30
CA SER A 239 2.44 -5.77 15.13
C SER A 239 3.16 -6.06 13.81
N ASP A 240 4.49 -6.11 13.81
CA ASP A 240 5.28 -6.42 12.61
C ASP A 240 4.95 -7.83 12.06
N GLY A 241 4.40 -8.69 12.92
CA GLY A 241 3.92 -10.02 12.53
C GLY A 241 2.57 -10.03 11.82
N LEU A 242 1.84 -8.92 11.71
CA LEU A 242 0.47 -8.93 11.22
C LEU A 242 0.35 -9.07 9.71
N ILE A 243 1.35 -8.61 8.96
CA ILE A 243 1.41 -8.70 7.50
C ILE A 243 2.71 -9.40 7.11
N ALA A 244 2.62 -10.43 6.26
CA ALA A 244 3.78 -11.01 5.61
C ALA A 244 4.18 -10.13 4.41
N LEU A 245 4.74 -8.94 4.66
CA LEU A 245 4.89 -7.89 3.66
C LEU A 245 5.72 -8.31 2.44
N GLY A 246 6.86 -8.99 2.64
CA GLY A 246 7.68 -9.54 1.55
C GLY A 246 6.92 -10.58 0.72
N PRO A 247 6.36 -11.65 1.34
CA PRO A 247 5.53 -12.63 0.63
C PRO A 247 4.32 -12.02 -0.09
N LEU A 248 3.64 -11.05 0.54
CA LEU A 248 2.54 -10.30 -0.06
C LEU A 248 2.99 -9.57 -1.34
N ALA A 249 4.11 -8.84 -1.28
CA ALA A 249 4.63 -8.12 -2.43
C ALA A 249 5.03 -9.06 -3.58
N VAL A 250 5.68 -10.21 -3.28
CA VAL A 250 6.01 -11.20 -4.32
C VAL A 250 4.74 -11.84 -4.91
N ALA A 251 3.71 -12.08 -4.10
CA ALA A 251 2.41 -12.54 -4.61
C ALA A 251 1.72 -11.50 -5.50
N CYS A 252 1.86 -10.20 -5.20
CA CYS A 252 1.41 -9.13 -6.09
C CYS A 252 2.14 -9.19 -7.44
N LEU A 253 3.47 -9.33 -7.43
CA LEU A 253 4.27 -9.47 -8.65
C LEU A 253 3.90 -10.73 -9.45
N ALA A 254 3.59 -11.84 -8.78
CA ALA A 254 3.14 -13.07 -9.41
C ALA A 254 1.80 -12.89 -10.13
N LEU A 255 0.81 -12.27 -9.47
CA LEU A 255 -0.48 -11.93 -10.07
C LEU A 255 -0.31 -11.05 -11.31
N ASP A 256 0.50 -10.00 -11.21
CA ASP A 256 0.80 -9.10 -12.32
C ASP A 256 1.53 -9.80 -13.48
N SER A 257 2.15 -10.96 -13.20
CA SER A 257 2.82 -11.84 -14.17
C SER A 257 1.94 -12.99 -14.67
N GLY A 258 0.66 -13.03 -14.29
CA GLY A 258 -0.32 -14.00 -14.78
C GLY A 258 -0.46 -15.28 -13.95
N PHE A 259 0.16 -15.35 -12.77
CA PHE A 259 -0.08 -16.45 -11.82
C PHE A 259 -1.46 -16.29 -11.16
N THR A 260 -1.97 -17.37 -10.59
CA THR A 260 -3.09 -17.34 -9.64
C THR A 260 -2.56 -17.49 -8.22
N VAL A 261 -3.15 -16.76 -7.27
CA VAL A 261 -2.86 -16.94 -5.84
C VAL A 261 -3.98 -17.75 -5.21
N GLU A 262 -3.69 -18.99 -4.83
CA GLU A 262 -4.67 -19.92 -4.25
C GLU A 262 -4.58 -20.03 -2.71
N VAL A 263 -3.84 -19.14 -2.07
CA VAL A 263 -3.69 -19.07 -0.61
C VAL A 263 -4.50 -17.89 -0.08
N GLU A 264 -5.46 -18.17 0.79
CA GLU A 264 -6.23 -17.16 1.52
C GLU A 264 -5.70 -17.06 2.95
N SER A 265 -5.22 -15.86 3.32
CA SER A 265 -4.66 -15.60 4.65
C SER A 265 -4.78 -14.13 5.01
N GLU A 266 -5.02 -13.84 6.29
CA GLU A 266 -5.06 -12.47 6.82
C GLU A 266 -3.65 -11.87 6.96
N TYR A 267 -2.58 -12.68 6.85
CA TYR A 267 -1.21 -12.19 6.66
C TYR A 267 -0.96 -11.66 5.23
N LEU A 268 -1.86 -11.99 4.28
CA LEU A 268 -1.86 -11.54 2.89
C LEU A 268 -3.19 -10.81 2.61
N PRO A 269 -3.44 -9.63 3.21
CA PRO A 269 -4.76 -9.00 3.18
C PRO A 269 -5.32 -8.90 1.76
N LYS A 270 -6.49 -9.51 1.54
CA LYS A 270 -7.04 -9.76 0.20
C LYS A 270 -7.08 -8.51 -0.69
N TYR A 271 -7.50 -7.37 -0.16
CA TYR A 271 -7.66 -6.15 -0.97
C TYR A 271 -6.32 -5.45 -1.26
N LEU A 272 -5.29 -5.68 -0.44
CA LEU A 272 -3.91 -5.30 -0.77
C LEU A 272 -3.32 -6.28 -1.79
N LEU A 273 -3.62 -7.58 -1.68
CA LEU A 273 -3.13 -8.60 -2.62
C LEU A 273 -3.76 -8.45 -4.00
N ASP A 274 -5.06 -8.22 -4.11
CA ASP A 274 -5.76 -8.16 -5.40
C ASP A 274 -5.64 -6.77 -6.08
N GLY A 275 -5.03 -5.79 -5.39
CA GLY A 275 -4.95 -4.41 -5.87
C GLY A 275 -6.31 -3.71 -5.94
N GLY A 276 -7.27 -4.10 -5.10
CA GLY A 276 -8.66 -3.64 -5.17
C GLY A 276 -8.83 -2.11 -5.07
N TRP A 277 -7.87 -1.43 -4.44
CA TRP A 277 -7.86 0.02 -4.28
C TRP A 277 -7.09 0.79 -5.37
N VAL A 278 -6.31 0.09 -6.21
CA VAL A 278 -5.44 0.72 -7.20
C VAL A 278 -6.30 1.38 -8.28
N GLY A 279 -6.04 2.67 -8.52
CA GLY A 279 -6.84 3.48 -9.43
C GLY A 279 -8.10 4.10 -8.81
N GLU A 280 -8.57 3.61 -7.65
CA GLU A 280 -9.67 4.24 -6.91
C GLU A 280 -9.27 5.57 -6.28
N PHE A 281 -8.00 5.66 -5.85
CA PHE A 281 -7.40 6.86 -5.27
C PHE A 281 -6.03 7.11 -5.89
N PRO A 282 -5.69 8.37 -6.24
CA PRO A 282 -4.36 8.68 -6.75
C PRO A 282 -3.29 8.32 -5.72
N THR A 283 -2.33 7.48 -6.09
CA THR A 283 -1.09 7.26 -5.32
C THR A 283 -0.03 8.34 -5.60
N SER A 284 -0.23 9.08 -6.69
CA SER A 284 0.53 10.25 -7.13
C SER A 284 -0.40 11.39 -7.52
N SER A 285 -0.09 12.64 -7.15
CA SER A 285 -0.72 13.81 -7.74
C SER A 285 -0.19 13.98 -9.17
N THR A 286 -0.98 13.61 -10.18
CA THR A 286 -0.63 13.96 -11.56
C THR A 286 -0.68 15.48 -11.68
N ARG A 287 0.49 16.10 -11.94
CA ARG A 287 0.73 17.54 -12.10
C ARG A 287 -0.45 18.29 -12.76
N CYS A 288 -0.99 19.28 -12.06
CA CYS A 288 -1.69 20.41 -12.67
C CYS A 288 -0.70 21.59 -12.80
N PRO A 289 -0.70 22.38 -13.90
CA PRO A 289 0.18 23.54 -14.02
C PRO A 289 -0.16 24.58 -12.96
N SER A 290 0.88 25.11 -12.32
CA SER A 290 0.83 26.27 -11.43
C SER A 290 -0.05 27.37 -12.01
N THR A 291 -1.05 27.83 -11.24
CA THR A 291 -1.26 29.22 -10.81
C THR A 291 -2.65 29.32 -10.17
N VAL A 292 -2.76 29.09 -8.86
CA VAL A 292 -3.79 29.76 -8.03
C VAL A 292 -3.20 29.97 -6.63
N GLN A 293 -3.19 31.23 -6.20
CA GLN A 293 -2.78 31.68 -4.86
C GLN A 293 -3.68 31.12 -3.76
N PRO A 294 -3.19 31.05 -2.50
CA PRO A 294 -3.88 30.36 -1.41
C PRO A 294 -5.05 31.20 -0.90
N THR A 295 -6.24 30.60 -0.84
CA THR A 295 -7.36 31.17 -0.07
C THR A 295 -7.74 30.23 1.07
N ASN A 296 -7.42 30.70 2.27
CA ASN A 296 -8.04 30.44 3.58
C ASN A 296 -8.67 29.07 3.84
N ARG A 297 -8.01 28.33 4.74
CA ARG A 297 -8.63 27.34 5.64
C ARG A 297 -9.85 27.97 6.32
N THR A 298 -11.04 27.63 5.83
CA THR A 298 -12.29 27.87 6.53
C THR A 298 -12.82 26.52 6.98
N ARG A 299 -12.90 26.32 8.29
CA ARG A 299 -13.65 25.22 8.88
C ARG A 299 -15.13 25.43 8.51
N MET A 300 -15.61 24.74 7.47
CA MET A 300 -16.99 24.91 7.00
C MET A 300 -17.94 23.94 7.70
N THR A 301 -19.08 24.50 8.10
CA THR A 301 -20.25 23.89 8.75
C THR A 301 -20.77 22.65 8.01
N PRO A 302 -21.43 21.68 8.69
CA PRO A 302 -22.18 20.63 8.00
C PRO A 302 -23.24 21.30 7.12
N GLY A 303 -23.17 21.09 5.81
CA GLY A 303 -24.23 21.53 4.90
C GLY A 303 -25.55 20.86 5.27
N ALA A 304 -26.68 21.49 4.91
CA ALA A 304 -27.99 20.88 5.10
C ALA A 304 -28.05 19.51 4.40
N PRO A 305 -28.74 18.50 4.97
CA PRO A 305 -28.89 17.20 4.35
C PRO A 305 -29.51 17.35 2.94
N PRO A 306 -29.02 16.60 1.93
CA PRO A 306 -29.56 16.70 0.58
C PRO A 306 -31.00 16.18 0.54
N THR A 307 -31.86 16.94 -0.11
CA THR A 307 -33.27 16.60 -0.38
C THR A 307 -33.50 16.21 -1.83
N THR A 308 -32.52 16.44 -2.70
CA THR A 308 -32.58 16.09 -4.12
C THR A 308 -31.31 15.38 -4.61
N PRO A 309 -31.40 14.59 -5.70
CA PRO A 309 -30.21 13.97 -6.30
C PRO A 309 -29.16 14.98 -6.78
N ASP A 310 -29.59 16.16 -7.24
CA ASP A 310 -28.69 17.23 -7.68
C ASP A 310 -27.89 17.83 -6.50
N GLU A 311 -28.53 17.99 -5.34
CA GLU A 311 -27.85 18.39 -4.10
C GLU A 311 -26.83 17.34 -3.64
N ALA A 312 -27.16 16.05 -3.77
CA ALA A 312 -26.21 14.97 -3.48
C ALA A 312 -25.00 15.00 -4.42
N ILE A 313 -25.22 15.21 -5.72
CA ILE A 313 -24.12 15.41 -6.70
C ILE A 313 -23.28 16.64 -6.33
N ALA A 314 -23.91 17.74 -5.91
CA ALA A 314 -23.20 18.95 -5.49
C ALA A 314 -22.34 18.70 -4.24
N ILE A 315 -22.84 17.96 -3.26
CA ILE A 315 -22.07 17.53 -2.07
C ILE A 315 -20.84 16.72 -2.49
N VAL A 316 -21.02 15.75 -3.40
CA VAL A 316 -19.91 14.93 -3.89
C VAL A 316 -18.89 15.76 -4.66
N ARG A 317 -19.33 16.67 -5.55
CA ARG A 317 -18.43 17.57 -6.28
C ARG A 317 -17.67 18.54 -5.38
N ALA A 318 -18.26 18.96 -4.27
CA ALA A 318 -17.63 19.87 -3.32
C ALA A 318 -16.59 19.16 -2.44
N ARG A 319 -16.81 17.88 -2.11
CA ARG A 319 -15.95 17.10 -1.21
C ARG A 319 -14.90 16.27 -1.92
N TYR A 320 -15.16 15.85 -3.16
CA TYR A 320 -14.28 15.00 -3.95
C TYR A 320 -13.89 15.72 -5.25
N ALA A 321 -12.69 15.44 -5.75
CA ALA A 321 -12.25 15.94 -7.06
C ALA A 321 -13.23 15.47 -8.17
N GLN A 322 -13.46 16.30 -9.19
CA GLN A 322 -14.25 15.90 -10.36
C GLN A 322 -13.54 14.76 -11.09
N PRO A 323 -14.14 13.56 -11.19
CA PRO A 323 -13.54 12.47 -11.97
C PRO A 323 -13.41 12.93 -13.41
N LYS A 324 -12.29 12.60 -14.06
CA LYS A 324 -12.02 12.96 -15.45
C LYS A 324 -11.96 11.71 -16.32
N LEU A 325 -12.43 11.85 -17.56
CA LEU A 325 -12.17 10.90 -18.63
C LEU A 325 -10.68 10.95 -19.03
N PRO A 326 -10.16 9.93 -19.76
CA PRO A 326 -8.75 9.90 -20.19
C PRO A 326 -8.30 11.12 -21.01
N ASP A 327 -9.23 11.78 -21.69
CA ASP A 327 -8.99 13.00 -22.47
C ASP A 327 -8.95 14.27 -21.60
N GLY A 328 -9.11 14.14 -20.28
CA GLY A 328 -9.10 15.24 -19.32
C GLY A 328 -10.45 15.94 -19.14
N THR A 329 -11.50 15.57 -19.88
CA THR A 329 -12.85 16.13 -19.72
C THR A 329 -13.54 15.56 -18.47
N PRO A 330 -14.45 16.31 -17.81
CA PRO A 330 -15.16 15.80 -16.64
C PRO A 330 -16.04 14.59 -16.98
N ALA A 331 -15.95 13.53 -16.18
CA ALA A 331 -16.85 12.38 -16.29
C ALA A 331 -18.26 12.76 -15.81
N GLU A 332 -19.28 12.20 -16.47
CA GLU A 332 -20.68 12.36 -16.07
C GLU A 332 -20.88 11.72 -14.69
N LEU A 333 -21.42 12.47 -13.72
CA LEU A 333 -21.85 11.89 -12.44
C LEU A 333 -23.32 11.49 -12.56
N ARG A 334 -23.59 10.21 -12.32
CA ARG A 334 -24.94 9.67 -12.17
C ARG A 334 -25.25 9.47 -10.71
N VAL A 335 -26.53 9.49 -10.39
CA VAL A 335 -27.04 9.32 -9.03
C VAL A 335 -28.16 8.31 -9.05
N HIS A 336 -28.11 7.38 -8.10
CA HIS A 336 -29.18 6.44 -7.82
C HIS A 336 -29.71 6.73 -6.42
N GLU A 337 -30.92 7.28 -6.35
CA GLU A 337 -31.58 7.60 -5.09
C GLU A 337 -32.20 6.33 -4.48
N PHE A 338 -32.07 6.19 -3.16
CA PHE A 338 -32.71 5.11 -2.39
C PHE A 338 -33.24 5.66 -1.05
N ASP A 339 -33.82 4.79 -0.22
CA ASP A 339 -34.58 5.16 0.98
C ASP A 339 -33.80 6.00 1.98
N ILE A 340 -32.55 5.64 2.27
CA ILE A 340 -31.71 6.30 3.30
C ILE A 340 -30.57 7.16 2.73
N GLY A 341 -30.46 7.29 1.40
CA GLY A 341 -29.35 8.03 0.80
C GLY A 341 -29.40 8.18 -0.72
N TYR A 342 -28.29 8.69 -1.27
CA TYR A 342 -28.02 8.82 -2.70
C TYR A 342 -26.70 8.14 -3.04
N LEU A 343 -26.69 7.26 -4.02
CA LEU A 343 -25.47 6.62 -4.52
C LEU A 343 -25.01 7.35 -5.78
N VAL A 344 -23.97 8.17 -5.67
CA VAL A 344 -23.37 8.97 -6.74
C VAL A 344 -22.17 8.22 -7.33
N TYR A 345 -22.06 8.14 -8.65
CA TYR A 345 -20.96 7.43 -9.31
C TYR A 345 -20.65 8.03 -10.68
N ALA A 346 -19.38 7.93 -11.10
CA ALA A 346 -18.96 8.35 -12.42
C ALA A 346 -19.40 7.32 -13.48
N ALA A 347 -20.01 7.81 -14.56
CA ALA A 347 -20.29 7.02 -15.74
C ALA A 347 -19.15 7.20 -16.75
N PHE A 348 -18.49 6.09 -17.08
CA PHE A 348 -17.48 6.05 -18.13
C PHE A 348 -18.11 5.48 -19.41
N PRO A 349 -17.92 6.13 -20.57
CA PRO A 349 -18.38 5.57 -21.83
C PRO A 349 -17.65 4.24 -22.11
N PRO A 350 -18.31 3.28 -22.80
CA PRO A 350 -17.66 2.04 -23.23
C PRO A 350 -16.41 2.36 -24.04
N ARG A 351 -15.29 1.73 -23.70
CA ARG A 351 -14.05 1.84 -24.47
C ARG A 351 -13.94 0.68 -25.42
N THR A 352 -13.29 0.90 -26.55
CA THR A 352 -12.91 -0.17 -27.48
C THR A 352 -11.43 -0.05 -27.80
N ASP A 353 -10.75 -1.18 -27.93
CA ASP A 353 -9.35 -1.21 -28.34
C ASP A 353 -9.19 -0.78 -29.82
N ALA A 354 -7.94 -0.72 -30.29
CA ALA A 354 -7.63 -0.37 -31.69
C ALA A 354 -8.25 -1.34 -32.72
N ALA A 355 -8.74 -2.51 -32.29
CA ALA A 355 -9.42 -3.51 -33.10
C ALA A 355 -10.96 -3.46 -32.95
N GLY A 356 -11.52 -2.47 -32.22
CA GLY A 356 -12.96 -2.29 -32.01
C GLY A 356 -13.58 -3.25 -30.97
N ARG A 357 -12.76 -3.98 -30.19
CA ARG A 357 -13.26 -4.88 -29.14
C ARG A 357 -13.52 -4.09 -27.86
N PRO A 358 -14.61 -4.35 -27.12
CA PRO A 358 -14.88 -3.69 -25.85
C PRO A 358 -13.72 -3.89 -24.88
N GLU A 359 -13.13 -2.80 -24.40
CA GLU A 359 -12.19 -2.84 -23.28
C GLU A 359 -12.98 -2.93 -21.98
N PRO A 360 -12.54 -3.74 -21.00
CA PRO A 360 -13.12 -3.71 -19.68
C PRO A 360 -13.02 -2.31 -19.07
N ALA A 361 -14.02 -1.94 -18.27
CA ALA A 361 -13.98 -0.67 -17.55
C ALA A 361 -12.67 -0.61 -16.73
N PRO A 362 -12.03 0.56 -16.63
CA PRO A 362 -10.81 0.70 -15.84
C PRO A 362 -11.04 0.16 -14.42
N PRO A 363 -10.14 -0.68 -13.88
CA PRO A 363 -10.18 -1.03 -12.47
C PRO A 363 -10.07 0.25 -11.64
N GLY A 364 -10.89 0.35 -10.59
CA GLY A 364 -10.81 1.45 -9.63
C GLY A 364 -11.87 2.55 -9.75
N GLY A 365 -13.15 2.20 -9.94
CA GLY A 365 -14.24 3.13 -9.66
C GLY A 365 -14.63 3.08 -8.19
N ALA A 366 -15.07 4.20 -7.60
CA ALA A 366 -15.76 4.20 -6.32
C ALA A 366 -17.15 4.85 -6.48
N LYS A 367 -18.13 4.35 -5.74
CA LYS A 367 -19.42 5.03 -5.63
C LYS A 367 -19.45 5.78 -4.30
N ILE A 368 -19.95 7.00 -4.30
CA ILE A 368 -20.09 7.80 -3.09
C ILE A 368 -21.53 7.74 -2.65
N LEU A 369 -21.76 7.25 -1.46
CA LEU A 369 -23.06 7.28 -0.83
C LEU A 369 -23.18 8.55 0.00
N VAL A 370 -24.26 9.30 -0.20
CA VAL A 370 -24.59 10.51 0.57
C VAL A 370 -25.81 10.21 1.44
N SER A 371 -25.69 10.36 2.75
CA SER A 371 -26.80 10.18 3.70
C SER A 371 -27.86 11.26 3.49
N LYS A 372 -29.13 10.85 3.42
CA LYS A 372 -30.28 11.78 3.41
C LYS A 372 -30.52 12.47 4.75
N GLU A 373 -30.07 11.86 5.84
CA GLU A 373 -30.30 12.37 7.20
C GLU A 373 -29.22 13.38 7.61
N THR A 374 -27.97 13.09 7.28
CA THR A 374 -26.82 13.86 7.79
C THR A 374 -26.07 14.60 6.69
N GLY A 375 -26.27 14.24 5.41
CA GLY A 375 -25.42 14.69 4.31
C GLY A 375 -23.98 14.17 4.40
N GLU A 376 -23.68 13.22 5.30
CA GLU A 376 -22.38 12.56 5.37
C GLU A 376 -22.15 11.69 4.14
N THR A 377 -20.89 11.60 3.74
CA THR A 377 -20.48 10.84 2.55
C THR A 377 -19.67 9.62 2.97
N VAL A 378 -20.03 8.47 2.43
CA VAL A 378 -19.32 7.21 2.62
C VAL A 378 -18.94 6.67 1.25
N THR A 379 -17.66 6.39 1.06
CA THR A 379 -17.20 5.73 -0.16
C THR A 379 -17.52 4.23 -0.07
N VAL A 380 -18.13 3.68 -1.10
CA VAL A 380 -18.45 2.26 -1.21
C VAL A 380 -17.81 1.64 -2.47
N PRO A 381 -17.45 0.34 -2.45
CA PRO A 381 -16.89 -0.33 -3.62
C PRO A 381 -17.77 -0.18 -4.86
N ASN A 382 -17.17 -0.19 -6.04
CA ASN A 382 -17.90 -0.11 -7.31
C ASN A 382 -18.56 -1.45 -7.71
N TYR A 383 -19.43 -1.93 -6.83
CA TYR A 383 -20.38 -2.99 -7.13
C TYR A 383 -21.61 -2.46 -7.87
N PRO A 384 -22.41 -3.32 -8.52
CA PRO A 384 -23.75 -2.95 -8.99
C PRO A 384 -24.53 -2.19 -7.90
N PRO A 385 -25.31 -1.14 -8.25
CA PRO A 385 -25.93 -0.24 -7.26
C PRO A 385 -26.60 -0.95 -6.07
N GLU A 386 -27.38 -1.99 -6.34
CA GLU A 386 -28.08 -2.78 -5.33
C GLU A 386 -27.13 -3.45 -4.31
N GLN A 387 -25.99 -3.97 -4.78
CA GLN A 387 -25.00 -4.62 -3.92
C GLN A 387 -24.24 -3.59 -3.07
N ALA A 388 -23.93 -2.42 -3.64
CA ALA A 388 -23.30 -1.33 -2.89
C ALA A 388 -24.23 -0.78 -1.79
N ILE A 389 -25.53 -0.66 -2.06
CA ILE A 389 -26.54 -0.25 -1.08
C ILE A 389 -26.70 -1.30 0.01
N ALA A 390 -26.75 -2.59 -0.34
CA ALA A 390 -26.85 -3.68 0.63
C ALA A 390 -25.64 -3.72 1.58
N LEU A 391 -24.42 -3.49 1.06
CA LEU A 391 -23.21 -3.42 1.87
C LEU A 391 -23.24 -2.23 2.84
N TYR A 392 -23.70 -1.07 2.39
CA TYR A 392 -23.86 0.11 3.23
C TYR A 392 -24.83 -0.13 4.39
N ARG A 393 -26.00 -0.74 4.12
CA ARG A 393 -26.97 -1.09 5.16
C ARG A 393 -26.38 -2.02 6.22
N LYS A 394 -25.66 -3.06 5.78
CA LYS A 394 -24.98 -4.00 6.68
C LYS A 394 -23.94 -3.31 7.58
N ASN A 395 -23.24 -2.29 7.06
CA ASN A 395 -22.26 -1.52 7.82
C ASN A 395 -22.91 -0.57 8.84
N LEU A 396 -24.09 -0.01 8.54
CA LEU A 396 -24.86 0.77 9.51
C LEU A 396 -25.39 -0.10 10.65
N GLU A 397 -25.88 -1.30 10.36
CA GLU A 397 -26.35 -2.26 11.38
C GLU A 397 -25.22 -2.77 12.29
N HIS A 398 -23.98 -2.79 11.80
CA HIS A 398 -22.81 -3.15 12.62
C HIS A 398 -22.31 -2.01 13.52
N ASN A 399 -22.68 -0.76 13.21
CA ASN A 399 -22.18 0.44 13.89
C ASN A 399 -23.26 1.16 14.75
N ALA A 400 -24.50 0.67 14.71
CA ALA A 400 -25.61 1.04 15.59
C ALA A 400 -25.66 0.10 16.80
#